data_AF-A0A7J7IBE7-F1
#
_entry.id   AF-A0A7J7IBE7-F1
#
_cell.length_a   1.000
_cell.length_b   1.000
_cell.length_c   1.000
_cell.angle_alpha   90.00
_cell.angle_beta   90.00
_cell.angle_gamma   90.00
#
_symmetry.space_group_name_H-M   'P 1'
#
loop_
_entity.id
_entity.type
_entity.pdbx_description
1 polymer ?
#
loop_
_entity_poly.entity_id
_entity_poly.type
_entity_poly.pdbx_seq_one_letter_code
_entity_poly.pdbx_strand_id
1 'polypeptide(L)'
;MSQMLNKFKVRELYIVCSIDIDEESLYTQVLKVWDVLPLEEFSKLVKRLDGIFGMYTDDYLNRCKVKCHDGDFEVPMTWTLSSGLIQYKNLSETENGKALINDASLIGKGYVEDAKVSESLLLMKFYLLSIGAVSHLLSGCNGKELSLPFELTNQEKEIIHFNRSTFILGRSGTGKTTVLTMKLFQNEQLYHLASEGYHQVQSNLSTDDSWRHQEDSSETDQIQEAKRDILHQIFVTVSPKLCFAVKQHVSQLKSFVCGNKSSAKSSSVRMDDDIADALQFADIPDSFVDILPESYPLIITFSKFLMMLDGTVGTSYFERFHDARQLAHGKSGNARSLAFQIFIRTKEVTFKRFSSSYWSHFNILLTKKLVPIIVFTEIMSVIKGGLIAGEVCDGKLSRQDYVSLSECRVGSSISRQKREMMYDIFLAYEKKKAVNGEFDFADLVIDLHYRLRNERYAGDEIRFVFVDEVQDLSMKQIALFKYVCRNFSEGFVFSGDTAQTIAKGIDFRFEDIRCLFYVEFWD
;
A
#
# COMPACT_ATOMS: atom_id res chain seq x y z
N MET A 1 0.59 -38.63 -9.57
CA MET A 1 1.17 -37.37 -9.09
C MET A 1 1.97 -37.52 -7.78
N SER A 2 1.73 -38.54 -6.94
CA SER A 2 2.56 -38.83 -5.75
C SER A 2 4.06 -39.08 -6.00
N GLN A 3 4.49 -39.24 -7.26
CA GLN A 3 5.90 -39.39 -7.65
C GLN A 3 6.69 -38.08 -7.65
N MET A 4 6.04 -36.92 -7.49
CA MET A 4 6.71 -35.62 -7.49
C MET A 4 7.05 -35.09 -6.10
N LEU A 5 6.56 -35.76 -5.05
CA LEU A 5 6.82 -35.39 -3.66
C LEU A 5 7.92 -36.25 -3.08
N ASN A 6 8.94 -35.58 -2.59
CA ASN A 6 10.00 -36.15 -1.77
C ASN A 6 9.64 -35.97 -0.29
N LYS A 7 10.04 -36.94 0.52
CA LYS A 7 9.86 -36.89 1.98
C LYS A 7 11.17 -37.21 2.67
N PHE A 8 11.53 -36.38 3.64
CA PHE A 8 12.74 -36.56 4.45
C PHE A 8 12.35 -36.65 5.92
N LYS A 9 12.71 -37.75 6.57
CA LYS A 9 12.42 -37.96 8.00
C LYS A 9 13.38 -37.15 8.86
N VAL A 10 12.84 -36.31 9.74
CA VAL A 10 13.60 -35.56 10.74
C VAL A 10 12.95 -35.77 12.11
N ARG A 11 13.57 -36.63 12.93
CA ARG A 11 13.03 -37.09 14.21
C ARG A 11 11.64 -37.71 14.03
N GLU A 12 10.61 -37.10 14.61
CA GLU A 12 9.21 -37.54 14.57
C GLU A 12 8.42 -36.90 13.42
N LEU A 13 9.01 -35.93 12.73
CA LEU A 13 8.38 -35.16 11.65
C LEU A 13 8.96 -35.54 10.28
N TYR A 14 8.22 -35.20 9.24
CA TYR A 14 8.62 -35.36 7.85
C TYR A 14 8.61 -34.00 7.17
N ILE A 15 9.73 -33.66 6.52
CA ILE A 15 9.80 -32.56 5.57
C ILE A 15 9.23 -33.08 4.26
N VAL A 16 8.18 -32.42 3.76
CA VAL A 16 7.53 -32.74 2.49
C VAL A 16 7.91 -31.66 1.48
N CYS A 17 8.53 -32.06 0.37
CA CYS A 17 8.99 -31.11 -0.65
C CYS A 17 8.80 -31.64 -2.07
N SER A 18 8.83 -30.77 -3.06
CA SER A 18 8.88 -31.12 -4.49
C SER A 18 10.04 -30.39 -5.17
N ILE A 19 10.38 -30.82 -6.38
CA ILE A 19 11.23 -30.03 -7.28
C ILE A 19 10.33 -28.98 -7.95
N ASP A 20 10.71 -27.72 -7.82
CA ASP A 20 10.09 -26.57 -8.48
C ASP A 20 11.11 -25.89 -9.41
N ILE A 21 10.68 -24.90 -10.19
CA ILE A 21 11.56 -24.15 -11.08
C ILE A 21 11.50 -22.69 -10.66
N ASP A 22 12.65 -22.14 -10.29
CA ASP A 22 12.78 -20.72 -10.03
C ASP A 22 13.23 -19.98 -11.29
N GLU A 23 12.71 -18.76 -11.44
CA GLU A 23 12.94 -17.87 -12.56
C GLU A 23 13.65 -16.61 -12.06
N GLU A 24 14.98 -16.60 -12.20
CA GLU A 24 15.82 -15.43 -11.99
C GLU A 24 16.47 -15.00 -13.32
N SER A 25 17.73 -15.38 -13.55
CA SER A 25 18.46 -15.15 -14.81
C SER A 25 18.40 -16.34 -15.77
N LEU A 26 18.11 -17.52 -15.22
CA LEU A 26 17.92 -18.81 -15.88
C LEU A 26 16.78 -19.53 -15.17
N TYR A 27 16.13 -20.47 -15.85
CA TYR A 27 15.23 -21.40 -15.18
C TYR A 27 16.08 -22.45 -14.45
N THR A 28 15.99 -22.50 -13.12
CA THR A 28 16.80 -23.42 -12.30
C THR A 28 15.90 -24.30 -11.44
N GLN A 29 16.19 -25.60 -11.36
CA GLN A 29 15.49 -26.48 -10.43
C GLN A 29 15.82 -26.11 -8.98
N VAL A 30 14.78 -26.02 -8.13
CA VAL A 30 14.89 -25.74 -6.70
C VAL A 30 14.08 -26.73 -5.88
N LEU A 31 14.44 -26.91 -4.60
CA LEU A 31 13.65 -27.69 -3.66
C LEU A 31 12.63 -26.81 -2.97
N LYS A 32 11.35 -27.08 -3.21
CA LYS A 32 10.24 -26.37 -2.57
C LYS A 32 9.66 -27.18 -1.44
N VAL A 33 9.83 -26.69 -0.21
CA VAL A 33 9.29 -27.31 1.00
C VAL A 33 7.86 -26.83 1.22
N TRP A 34 6.91 -27.77 1.25
CA TRP A 34 5.49 -27.48 1.41
C TRP A 34 5.05 -27.47 2.88
N ASP A 35 5.56 -28.41 3.68
CA ASP A 35 5.20 -28.51 5.10
C ASP A 35 6.19 -29.39 5.88
N VAL A 36 6.16 -29.25 7.21
CA VAL A 36 6.88 -30.10 8.18
C VAL A 36 5.86 -30.70 9.14
N LEU A 37 5.44 -31.94 8.89
CA LEU A 37 4.29 -32.55 9.56
C LEU A 37 4.51 -34.01 9.99
N PRO A 38 3.72 -34.54 10.93
CA PRO A 38 3.70 -35.96 11.28
C PRO A 38 3.20 -36.84 10.13
N LEU A 39 3.57 -38.12 10.10
CA LEU A 39 3.26 -39.03 8.99
C LEU A 39 1.75 -39.20 8.76
N GLU A 40 0.95 -39.09 9.82
CA GLU A 40 -0.51 -39.24 9.81
C GLU A 40 -1.19 -38.17 8.95
N GLU A 41 -0.59 -36.98 8.87
CA GLU A 41 -1.14 -35.85 8.12
C GLU A 41 -0.68 -35.81 6.66
N PHE A 42 0.34 -36.60 6.30
CA PHE A 42 0.90 -36.65 4.94
C PHE A 42 -0.16 -36.92 3.87
N SER A 43 -1.04 -37.89 4.12
CA SER A 43 -2.09 -38.26 3.15
C SER A 43 -3.07 -37.11 2.86
N LYS A 44 -3.30 -36.22 3.84
CA LYS A 44 -4.16 -35.04 3.66
C LYS A 44 -3.45 -33.98 2.83
N LEU A 45 -2.15 -33.76 3.06
CA LEU A 45 -1.35 -32.83 2.27
C LEU A 45 -1.21 -33.30 0.82
N VAL A 46 -0.95 -34.59 0.56
CA VAL A 46 -0.84 -35.12 -0.81
C VAL A 46 -2.11 -34.86 -1.62
N LYS A 47 -3.29 -35.15 -1.05
CA LYS A 47 -4.58 -34.89 -1.71
C LYS A 47 -4.77 -33.42 -2.06
N ARG A 48 -4.31 -32.52 -1.18
CA ARG A 48 -4.35 -31.07 -1.39
C ARG A 48 -3.42 -30.63 -2.52
N LEU A 49 -2.19 -31.16 -2.54
CA LEU A 49 -1.18 -30.83 -3.56
C LEU A 49 -1.49 -31.44 -4.93
N ASP A 50 -2.19 -32.57 -5.01
CA ASP A 50 -2.64 -33.16 -6.27
C ASP A 50 -3.51 -32.18 -7.08
N GLY A 51 -4.34 -31.36 -6.41
CA GLY A 51 -5.11 -30.30 -7.04
C GLY A 51 -4.21 -29.23 -7.69
N ILE A 52 -3.15 -28.81 -7.00
CA ILE A 52 -2.19 -27.81 -7.50
C ILE A 52 -1.40 -28.36 -8.69
N PHE A 53 -0.81 -29.54 -8.55
CA PHE A 53 -0.03 -30.16 -9.63
C PHE A 53 -0.89 -30.46 -10.86
N GLY A 54 -2.19 -30.71 -10.68
CA GLY A 54 -3.14 -30.83 -11.79
C GLY A 54 -3.25 -29.57 -12.65
N MET A 55 -3.06 -28.38 -12.05
CA MET A 55 -3.11 -27.09 -12.74
C MET A 55 -1.83 -26.77 -13.51
N TYR A 56 -0.71 -27.45 -13.24
CA TYR A 56 0.54 -27.16 -13.92
C TYR A 56 0.55 -27.69 -15.36
N THR A 57 1.27 -26.99 -16.24
CA THR A 57 1.47 -27.44 -17.63
C THR A 57 2.36 -28.68 -17.68
N ASP A 58 2.19 -29.49 -18.73
CA ASP A 58 3.01 -30.69 -18.90
C ASP A 58 4.49 -30.33 -19.16
N ASP A 59 4.78 -29.20 -19.84
CA ASP A 59 6.16 -28.72 -20.03
C ASP A 59 6.84 -28.40 -18.69
N TYR A 60 6.13 -27.69 -17.81
CA TYR A 60 6.60 -27.38 -16.46
C TYR A 60 6.89 -28.66 -15.65
N LEU A 61 5.93 -29.57 -15.60
CA LEU A 61 6.06 -30.83 -14.87
C LEU A 61 7.18 -31.72 -15.42
N ASN A 62 7.39 -31.71 -16.75
CA ASN A 62 8.46 -32.47 -17.37
C ASN A 62 9.83 -31.93 -16.96
N ARG A 63 10.01 -30.60 -16.94
CA ARG A 63 11.25 -29.96 -16.47
C ARG A 63 11.52 -30.24 -14.98
N CYS A 64 10.49 -30.25 -14.13
CA CYS A 64 10.64 -30.66 -12.72
C CYS A 64 11.09 -32.13 -12.53
N LYS A 65 10.87 -33.00 -13.52
CA LYS A 65 11.23 -34.43 -13.45
C LYS A 65 12.59 -34.76 -14.04
N VAL A 66 13.23 -33.83 -14.75
CA VAL A 66 14.55 -34.05 -15.34
C VAL A 66 15.55 -34.28 -14.20
N LYS A 67 16.32 -35.37 -14.29
CA LYS A 67 17.37 -35.70 -13.35
C LYS A 67 18.73 -35.41 -13.97
N CYS A 68 19.56 -34.66 -13.27
CA CYS A 68 20.96 -34.47 -13.60
C CYS A 68 21.83 -35.12 -12.52
N HIS A 69 22.95 -35.70 -12.94
CA HIS A 69 23.90 -36.33 -12.02
C HIS A 69 25.28 -35.71 -12.20
N ASP A 70 25.88 -35.33 -11.07
CA ASP A 70 27.31 -35.01 -10.97
C ASP A 70 27.95 -36.01 -10.01
N GLY A 71 28.60 -37.03 -10.59
CA GLY A 71 29.04 -38.21 -9.84
C GLY A 71 27.87 -38.95 -9.19
N ASP A 72 27.95 -39.13 -7.87
CA ASP A 72 26.93 -39.80 -7.06
C ASP A 72 25.78 -38.87 -6.63
N PHE A 73 25.85 -37.57 -6.95
CA PHE A 73 24.88 -36.58 -6.49
C PHE A 73 23.86 -36.22 -7.58
N GLU A 74 22.59 -36.07 -7.20
CA GLU A 74 21.56 -35.48 -8.05
C GLU A 74 21.64 -33.95 -7.90
N VAL A 75 21.88 -33.25 -9.01
CA VAL A 75 22.12 -31.80 -9.04
C VAL A 75 21.03 -31.08 -9.85
N PRO A 76 20.74 -29.80 -9.55
CA PRO A 76 19.70 -29.07 -10.24
C PRO A 76 20.06 -28.79 -11.71
N MET A 77 19.08 -28.95 -12.60
CA MET A 77 19.19 -28.53 -14.00
C MET A 77 18.94 -27.03 -14.17
N THR A 78 19.56 -26.46 -15.21
CA THR A 78 19.37 -25.08 -15.64
C THR A 78 18.97 -25.01 -17.13
N TRP A 79 18.07 -24.08 -17.47
CA TRP A 79 17.65 -23.80 -18.85
C TRP A 79 17.64 -22.30 -19.14
N THR A 80 17.81 -21.95 -20.43
CA THR A 80 17.73 -20.57 -20.90
C THR A 80 16.28 -20.05 -20.91
N LEU A 81 16.10 -18.75 -20.70
CA LEU A 81 14.79 -18.06 -20.69
C LEU A 81 14.12 -17.96 -22.08
N SER A 82 14.77 -18.42 -23.14
CA SER A 82 14.33 -18.27 -24.54
C SER A 82 13.05 -19.05 -24.88
N SER A 83 12.67 -20.03 -24.07
CA SER A 83 11.39 -20.74 -24.15
C SER A 83 10.55 -20.28 -22.96
N GLY A 84 9.69 -19.28 -23.13
CA GLY A 84 8.84 -18.80 -22.04
C GLY A 84 8.08 -19.97 -21.40
N LEU A 85 8.38 -20.25 -20.12
CA LEU A 85 7.85 -21.41 -19.42
C LEU A 85 6.52 -21.03 -18.76
N ILE A 86 5.41 -21.56 -19.28
CA ILE A 86 4.10 -21.33 -18.68
C ILE A 86 3.89 -22.33 -17.56
N GLN A 87 3.80 -21.86 -16.32
CA GLN A 87 3.61 -22.73 -15.15
C GLN A 87 2.19 -23.33 -15.11
N TYR A 88 1.15 -22.52 -15.33
CA TYR A 88 -0.25 -22.92 -15.15
C TYR A 88 -1.00 -23.10 -16.48
N LYS A 89 -1.87 -24.11 -16.55
CA LYS A 89 -2.77 -24.33 -17.69
C LYS A 89 -3.78 -23.17 -17.80
N ASN A 90 -3.94 -22.61 -19.00
CA ASN A 90 -5.00 -21.65 -19.29
C ASN A 90 -6.38 -22.34 -19.24
N LEU A 91 -7.24 -21.95 -18.31
CA LEU A 91 -8.59 -22.51 -18.13
C LEU A 91 -9.55 -22.16 -19.30
N SER A 92 -9.14 -21.35 -20.28
CA SER A 92 -9.96 -20.91 -21.41
C SER A 92 -9.89 -21.81 -22.65
N GLU A 93 -8.97 -22.79 -22.70
CA GLU A 93 -8.76 -23.64 -23.89
C GLU A 93 -9.00 -25.12 -23.61
N THR A 94 -10.14 -25.45 -23.00
CA THR A 94 -10.64 -26.84 -23.00
C THR A 94 -12.04 -26.90 -23.60
N GLU A 95 -12.16 -26.46 -24.86
CA GLU A 95 -13.25 -26.93 -25.72
C GLU A 95 -12.90 -28.31 -26.27
N ASN A 96 -13.44 -29.34 -25.62
CA ASN A 96 -14.07 -30.43 -26.35
C ASN A 96 -15.53 -30.48 -25.90
N GLY A 97 -16.32 -29.57 -26.47
CA GLY A 97 -17.77 -29.63 -26.41
C GLY A 97 -18.28 -30.86 -27.15
N LYS A 98 -18.52 -31.95 -26.41
CA LYS A 98 -19.53 -33.01 -26.66
C LYS A 98 -19.30 -34.21 -25.72
N ALA A 99 -19.64 -34.03 -24.45
CA ALA A 99 -20.18 -35.03 -23.54
C ALA A 99 -20.42 -34.31 -22.21
N LEU A 100 -21.42 -34.71 -21.43
CA LEU A 100 -21.85 -34.09 -20.16
C LEU A 100 -22.87 -32.94 -20.29
N ILE A 101 -23.76 -33.00 -21.27
CA ILE A 101 -25.16 -32.58 -21.07
C ILE A 101 -25.96 -33.87 -21.00
N ASN A 102 -25.96 -34.50 -19.83
CA ASN A 102 -26.94 -35.50 -19.34
C ASN A 102 -26.32 -36.23 -18.15
N ASP A 103 -26.11 -35.53 -17.03
CA ASP A 103 -26.33 -36.13 -15.71
C ASP A 103 -26.33 -35.05 -14.62
N ALA A 104 -27.40 -34.26 -14.60
CA ALA A 104 -27.69 -33.27 -13.56
C ALA A 104 -28.19 -33.90 -12.24
N SER A 105 -27.81 -35.16 -11.95
CA SER A 105 -28.28 -35.90 -10.77
C SER A 105 -27.18 -36.37 -9.80
N LEU A 106 -25.90 -36.08 -10.10
CA LEU A 106 -24.76 -36.48 -9.25
C LEU A 106 -23.84 -35.29 -8.86
N ILE A 107 -24.40 -34.08 -8.71
CA ILE A 107 -23.68 -32.93 -8.15
C ILE A 107 -23.56 -33.12 -6.63
N GLY A 108 -22.65 -34.01 -6.23
CA GLY A 108 -22.22 -34.19 -4.85
C GLY A 108 -21.30 -33.05 -4.42
N LYS A 109 -21.48 -32.60 -3.18
CA LYS A 109 -20.80 -31.54 -2.41
C LYS A 109 -19.26 -31.33 -2.58
N GLY A 110 -18.52 -32.18 -3.28
CA GLY A 110 -17.04 -32.15 -3.33
C GLY A 110 -16.43 -31.04 -4.20
N TYR A 111 -17.01 -30.71 -5.35
CA TYR A 111 -16.37 -29.80 -6.32
C TYR A 111 -16.25 -28.34 -5.83
N VAL A 112 -17.15 -27.89 -4.94
CA VAL A 112 -17.12 -26.53 -4.39
C VAL A 112 -16.05 -26.40 -3.28
N GLU A 113 -15.74 -27.49 -2.59
CA GLU A 113 -14.67 -27.52 -1.58
C GLU A 113 -13.29 -27.58 -2.26
N ASP A 114 -13.11 -28.38 -3.31
CA ASP A 114 -11.82 -28.51 -4.00
C ASP A 114 -11.35 -27.22 -4.68
N ALA A 115 -12.28 -26.42 -5.24
CA ALA A 115 -11.96 -25.10 -5.80
C ALA A 115 -11.53 -24.09 -4.72
N LYS A 116 -12.21 -24.06 -3.56
CA LYS A 116 -11.80 -23.22 -2.43
C LYS A 116 -10.47 -23.65 -1.82
N VAL A 117 -10.22 -24.96 -1.76
CA VAL A 117 -8.99 -25.52 -1.18
C VAL A 117 -7.80 -25.28 -2.11
N SER A 118 -7.95 -25.44 -3.42
CA SER A 118 -6.90 -25.13 -4.41
C SER A 118 -6.56 -23.64 -4.45
N GLU A 119 -7.55 -22.74 -4.43
CA GLU A 119 -7.33 -21.29 -4.28
C GLU A 119 -6.59 -20.95 -2.96
N SER A 120 -6.92 -21.63 -1.85
CA SER A 120 -6.26 -21.38 -0.56
C SER A 120 -4.79 -21.80 -0.52
N LEU A 121 -4.39 -22.78 -1.33
CA LEU A 121 -3.01 -23.25 -1.41
C LEU A 121 -2.15 -22.42 -2.37
N LEU A 122 -2.77 -21.82 -3.40
CA LEU A 122 -2.10 -20.80 -4.23
C LEU A 122 -1.73 -19.54 -3.44
N LEU A 123 -2.42 -19.30 -2.32
CA LEU A 123 -2.12 -18.20 -1.38
C LEU A 123 -1.03 -18.56 -0.33
N MET A 124 -0.43 -19.76 -0.42
CA MET A 124 0.70 -20.12 0.45
C MET A 124 1.90 -19.22 0.17
N LYS A 125 2.52 -18.74 1.25
CA LYS A 125 3.74 -17.92 1.20
C LYS A 125 4.95 -18.83 1.36
N PHE A 126 5.79 -18.87 0.33
CA PHE A 126 7.09 -19.56 0.38
C PHE A 126 8.17 -18.58 0.81
N TYR A 127 9.26 -19.06 1.38
CA TYR A 127 10.35 -18.19 1.83
C TYR A 127 11.67 -18.75 1.29
N LEU A 128 12.47 -17.88 0.68
CA LEU A 128 13.78 -18.28 0.18
C LEU A 128 14.71 -18.58 1.37
N LEU A 129 15.20 -19.81 1.43
CA LEU A 129 16.09 -20.27 2.49
C LEU A 129 17.55 -19.86 2.22
N SER A 130 17.82 -18.55 2.21
CA SER A 130 19.17 -18.01 2.04
C SER A 130 20.07 -18.27 3.26
N ILE A 131 21.39 -18.14 3.10
CA ILE A 131 22.35 -18.25 4.23
C ILE A 131 22.00 -17.26 5.35
N GLY A 132 21.56 -16.05 4.99
CA GLY A 132 21.05 -15.06 5.94
C GLY A 132 19.80 -15.54 6.66
N ALA A 133 18.80 -16.05 5.91
CA ALA A 133 17.58 -16.62 6.48
C ALA A 133 17.86 -17.79 7.44
N VAL A 134 18.76 -18.71 7.07
CA VAL A 134 19.19 -19.83 7.92
C VAL A 134 19.88 -19.31 9.18
N SER A 135 20.78 -18.34 9.06
CA SER A 135 21.46 -17.74 10.22
C SER A 135 20.47 -17.06 11.17
N HIS A 136 19.44 -16.41 10.63
CA HIS A 136 18.35 -15.84 11.41
C HIS A 136 17.48 -16.92 12.07
N LEU A 137 17.11 -17.99 11.36
CA LEU A 137 16.35 -19.12 11.91
C LEU A 137 17.10 -19.82 13.05
N LEU A 138 18.41 -19.99 12.92
CA LEU A 138 19.28 -20.63 13.92
C LEU A 138 19.55 -19.73 15.14
N SER A 139 19.56 -18.41 14.96
CA SER A 139 19.77 -17.45 16.05
C SER A 139 18.48 -17.01 16.75
N GLY A 140 17.32 -17.20 16.10
CA GLY A 140 15.98 -16.79 16.52
C GLY A 140 15.31 -17.69 17.58
N CYS A 141 16.07 -18.39 18.42
CA CYS A 141 15.56 -19.35 19.42
C CYS A 141 14.66 -18.76 20.53
N ASN A 142 14.36 -17.46 20.49
CA ASN A 142 13.60 -16.76 21.54
C ASN A 142 12.07 -16.78 21.32
N GLY A 143 11.57 -17.56 20.36
CA GLY A 143 10.13 -17.67 20.07
C GLY A 143 9.50 -16.39 19.50
N LYS A 144 10.31 -15.43 19.02
CA LYS A 144 9.81 -14.28 18.26
C LYS A 144 9.52 -14.71 16.82
N GLU A 145 8.40 -14.26 16.29
CA GLU A 145 7.96 -14.55 14.91
C GLU A 145 9.05 -14.13 13.91
N LEU A 146 9.58 -15.10 13.17
CA LEU A 146 10.54 -14.86 12.10
C LEU A 146 9.79 -14.32 10.88
N SER A 147 10.09 -13.07 10.53
CA SER A 147 9.57 -12.40 9.33
C SER A 147 10.64 -12.45 8.25
N LEU A 148 10.66 -13.56 7.50
CA LEU A 148 11.47 -13.64 6.28
C LEU A 148 10.69 -12.97 5.13
N PRO A 149 11.37 -12.35 4.15
CA PRO A 149 10.71 -11.98 2.90
C PRO A 149 10.21 -13.26 2.23
N PHE A 150 8.91 -13.34 1.97
CA PHE A 150 8.33 -14.45 1.22
C PHE A 150 8.55 -14.25 -0.28
N GLU A 151 8.62 -15.35 -1.02
CA GLU A 151 8.70 -15.38 -2.47
C GLU A 151 7.45 -14.75 -3.08
N LEU A 152 7.70 -13.89 -4.05
CA LEU A 152 6.70 -13.21 -4.83
C LEU A 152 6.31 -14.08 -6.01
N THR A 153 5.02 -14.10 -6.34
CA THR A 153 4.55 -14.72 -7.57
C THR A 153 5.13 -14.00 -8.79
N ASN A 154 5.20 -14.68 -9.94
CA ASN A 154 5.70 -14.06 -11.18
C ASN A 154 4.91 -12.80 -11.57
N GLN A 155 3.60 -12.77 -11.33
CA GLN A 155 2.76 -11.58 -11.55
C GLN A 155 3.14 -10.43 -10.61
N GLU A 156 3.33 -10.70 -9.31
CA GLU A 156 3.78 -9.68 -8.36
C GLU A 156 5.17 -9.16 -8.72
N LYS A 157 6.11 -10.05 -9.10
CA LYS A 157 7.44 -9.68 -9.60
C LYS A 157 7.33 -8.76 -10.81
N GLU A 158 6.51 -9.08 -11.81
CA GLU A 158 6.33 -8.25 -13.01
C GLU A 158 5.84 -6.84 -12.66
N ILE A 159 4.85 -6.72 -11.76
CA ILE A 159 4.33 -5.42 -11.31
C ILE A 159 5.40 -4.61 -10.56
N ILE A 160 6.22 -5.28 -9.75
CA ILE A 160 7.31 -4.65 -9.00
C ILE A 160 8.37 -4.07 -9.95
N HIS A 161 8.78 -4.83 -10.97
CA HIS A 161 9.76 -4.41 -11.98
C HIS A 161 9.22 -3.42 -13.02
N PHE A 162 7.92 -3.13 -13.01
CA PHE A 162 7.34 -2.15 -13.92
C PHE A 162 7.76 -0.73 -13.53
N ASN A 163 8.64 -0.10 -14.32
CA ASN A 163 9.29 1.16 -13.94
C ASN A 163 8.44 2.44 -14.08
N ARG A 164 7.17 2.34 -14.49
CA ARG A 164 6.29 3.51 -14.62
C ARG A 164 5.25 3.59 -13.52
N SER A 165 4.62 4.74 -13.39
CA SER A 165 3.49 4.93 -12.49
C SER A 165 2.43 3.87 -12.75
N THR A 166 2.02 3.17 -11.69
CA THR A 166 1.27 1.91 -11.76
C THR A 166 -0.06 2.01 -11.03
N PHE A 167 -1.12 1.45 -11.62
CA PHE A 167 -2.41 1.25 -10.97
C PHE A 167 -2.66 -0.24 -10.79
N ILE A 168 -2.80 -0.68 -9.54
CA ILE A 168 -2.92 -2.09 -9.15
C ILE A 168 -4.34 -2.35 -8.66
N LEU A 169 -5.09 -3.13 -9.42
CA LEU A 169 -6.43 -3.57 -9.07
C LEU A 169 -6.41 -5.05 -8.64
N GLY A 170 -6.96 -5.34 -7.47
CA GLY A 170 -7.06 -6.71 -6.98
C GLY A 170 -8.03 -6.86 -5.80
N ARG A 171 -8.51 -8.08 -5.58
CA ARG A 171 -9.38 -8.42 -4.43
C ARG A 171 -8.63 -8.33 -3.11
N SER A 172 -9.36 -8.29 -2.00
CA SER A 172 -8.76 -8.45 -0.67
C SER A 172 -7.97 -9.76 -0.59
N GLY A 173 -6.76 -9.71 -0.03
CA GLY A 173 -5.86 -10.86 0.08
C GLY A 173 -5.00 -11.17 -1.16
N THR A 174 -5.13 -10.45 -2.28
CA THR A 174 -4.37 -10.74 -3.52
C THR A 174 -2.99 -10.06 -3.57
N GLY A 175 -2.33 -9.84 -2.42
CA GLY A 175 -0.94 -9.35 -2.40
C GLY A 175 -0.71 -7.87 -2.78
N LYS A 176 -1.75 -7.04 -2.95
CA LYS A 176 -1.58 -5.61 -3.31
C LYS A 176 -0.59 -4.86 -2.41
N THR A 177 -0.82 -4.88 -1.10
CA THR A 177 0.07 -4.22 -0.12
C THR A 177 1.48 -4.83 -0.14
N THR A 178 1.59 -6.15 -0.40
CA THR A 178 2.88 -6.81 -0.59
C THR A 178 3.64 -6.18 -1.74
N VAL A 179 3.01 -6.05 -2.91
CA VAL A 179 3.62 -5.45 -4.10
C VAL A 179 4.10 -4.03 -3.83
N LEU A 180 3.28 -3.19 -3.18
CA LEU A 180 3.67 -1.82 -2.83
C LEU A 180 4.90 -1.79 -1.91
N THR A 181 4.88 -2.58 -0.84
CA THR A 181 5.96 -2.61 0.16
C THR A 181 7.25 -3.20 -0.39
N MET A 182 7.16 -4.24 -1.21
CA MET A 182 8.33 -4.84 -1.86
C MET A 182 8.93 -3.93 -2.93
N LYS A 183 8.11 -3.21 -3.70
CA LYS A 183 8.60 -2.21 -4.66
C LYS A 183 9.27 -1.02 -3.97
N LEU A 184 8.67 -0.51 -2.88
CA LEU A 184 9.29 0.52 -2.03
C LEU A 184 10.66 0.08 -1.52
N PHE A 185 10.77 -1.17 -1.06
CA PHE A 185 12.03 -1.74 -0.58
C PHE A 185 13.05 -1.97 -1.71
N GLN A 186 12.61 -2.41 -2.90
CA GLN A 186 13.47 -2.57 -4.06
C GLN A 186 14.05 -1.23 -4.52
N ASN A 187 13.22 -0.17 -4.57
CA ASN A 187 13.67 1.17 -4.90
C ASN A 187 14.77 1.67 -3.94
N GLU A 188 14.61 1.38 -2.65
CA GLU A 188 15.61 1.73 -1.63
C GLU A 188 16.93 0.96 -1.86
N GLN A 189 16.87 -0.35 -2.14
CA GLN A 189 18.06 -1.14 -2.45
C GLN A 189 18.78 -0.65 -3.71
N LEU A 190 18.03 -0.40 -4.80
CA LEU A 190 18.59 0.12 -6.06
C LEU A 190 19.24 1.48 -5.85
N TYR A 191 18.65 2.33 -5.03
CA TYR A 191 19.21 3.62 -4.69
C TYR A 191 20.52 3.51 -3.90
N HIS A 192 20.58 2.64 -2.90
CA HIS A 192 21.82 2.37 -2.16
C HIS A 192 22.91 1.82 -3.06
N LEU A 193 22.60 0.85 -3.93
CA LEU A 193 23.55 0.29 -4.90
C LEU A 193 24.09 1.36 -5.86
N ALA A 194 23.22 2.24 -6.36
CA ALA A 194 23.62 3.34 -7.23
C ALA A 194 24.50 4.38 -6.50
N SER A 195 24.17 4.70 -5.25
CA SER A 195 24.91 5.67 -4.43
C SER A 195 26.30 5.15 -4.03
N GLU A 196 26.40 3.89 -3.62
CA GLU A 196 27.68 3.23 -3.28
C GLU A 196 28.59 3.11 -4.51
N GLY A 197 28.03 2.77 -5.68
CA GLY A 197 28.78 2.74 -6.94
C GLY A 197 29.26 4.13 -7.40
N TYR A 198 28.49 5.19 -7.13
CA TYR A 198 28.84 6.55 -7.50
C TYR A 198 29.99 7.12 -6.64
N HIS A 199 29.98 6.85 -5.34
CA HIS A 199 31.05 7.28 -4.43
C HIS A 199 32.41 6.63 -4.76
N GLN A 200 32.41 5.39 -5.26
CA GLN A 200 33.64 4.69 -5.66
C GLN A 200 34.24 5.21 -6.98
N VAL A 201 33.41 5.77 -7.88
CA VAL A 201 33.85 6.40 -9.13
C VAL A 201 34.34 7.83 -8.89
N GLN A 202 33.71 8.57 -7.97
CA GLN A 202 34.13 9.92 -7.59
C GLN A 202 35.48 9.94 -6.85
N SER A 203 35.76 8.91 -6.02
CA SER A 203 37.07 8.76 -5.37
C SER A 203 38.21 8.46 -6.36
N ASN A 204 37.89 7.92 -7.54
CA ASN A 204 38.87 7.59 -8.57
C ASN A 204 39.10 8.75 -9.57
N LEU A 205 38.24 9.77 -9.56
CA LEU A 205 38.37 10.98 -10.39
C LEU A 205 39.10 12.13 -9.66
N SER A 206 39.34 12.02 -8.36
CA SER A 206 40.04 13.03 -7.55
C SER A 206 41.55 12.77 -7.40
N THR A 207 42.12 11.84 -8.17
CA THR A 207 43.57 11.54 -8.16
C THR A 207 44.21 11.84 -9.51
N ASP A 208 44.16 13.11 -9.94
CA ASP A 208 45.20 13.63 -10.84
C ASP A 208 45.33 15.16 -10.70
N ASP A 209 46.18 15.58 -9.76
CA ASP A 209 47.27 16.49 -10.10
C ASP A 209 48.29 16.54 -8.96
N SER A 210 49.50 16.09 -9.26
CA SER A 210 50.66 16.27 -8.39
C SER A 210 51.12 17.72 -8.49
N TRP A 211 51.33 18.43 -7.38
CA TRP A 211 52.57 19.18 -7.09
C TRP A 211 52.68 19.48 -5.58
N ARG A 212 53.92 19.70 -5.13
CA ARG A 212 54.45 19.43 -3.79
C ARG A 212 54.41 20.63 -2.82
N HIS A 213 54.61 20.28 -1.54
CA HIS A 213 55.31 21.02 -0.45
C HIS A 213 54.49 21.85 0.58
N GLN A 214 54.27 21.22 1.74
CA GLN A 214 54.77 21.55 3.08
C GLN A 214 54.41 22.90 3.77
N GLU A 215 53.69 22.71 4.88
CA GLU A 215 53.65 23.44 6.17
C GLU A 215 52.99 24.83 6.30
N ASP A 216 52.22 24.88 7.39
CA ASP A 216 51.79 25.99 8.25
C ASP A 216 50.49 26.77 8.01
N SER A 217 49.72 26.77 9.11
CA SER A 217 48.75 27.76 9.60
C SER A 217 47.30 27.72 9.09
N SER A 218 46.42 27.50 10.07
CA SER A 218 45.07 28.06 10.27
C SER A 218 44.18 28.29 9.04
N GLU A 219 43.02 27.62 9.00
CA GLU A 219 41.69 28.24 8.99
C GLU A 219 40.61 27.22 8.60
N THR A 220 39.53 27.21 9.40
CA THR A 220 38.20 26.68 9.08
C THR A 220 38.09 25.23 8.60
N ASP A 221 37.83 24.33 9.55
CA ASP A 221 37.12 23.07 9.28
C ASP A 221 35.68 23.40 8.84
N GLN A 222 35.52 23.78 7.56
CA GLN A 222 34.26 23.59 6.86
C GLN A 222 34.10 22.08 6.67
N ILE A 223 33.55 21.43 7.69
CA ILE A 223 32.89 20.13 7.52
C ILE A 223 31.66 20.43 6.65
N GLN A 224 31.88 20.45 5.34
CA GLN A 224 30.79 20.29 4.39
C GLN A 224 30.39 18.82 4.55
N GLU A 225 29.52 18.56 5.53
CA GLU A 225 28.85 17.27 5.69
C GLU A 225 28.34 16.87 4.31
N ALA A 226 28.94 15.81 3.76
CA ALA A 226 28.43 15.18 2.56
C ALA A 226 26.97 14.83 2.88
N LYS A 227 26.05 15.65 2.38
CA LYS A 227 24.60 15.45 2.48
C LYS A 227 24.37 14.03 1.99
N ARG A 228 24.11 13.10 2.91
CA ARG A 228 23.76 11.74 2.55
C ARG A 228 22.55 11.88 1.65
N ASP A 229 22.73 11.56 0.39
CA ASP A 229 21.66 11.59 -0.57
C ASP A 229 20.68 10.49 -0.11
N ILE A 230 19.45 10.87 0.25
CA ILE A 230 18.42 9.96 0.77
C ILE A 230 17.30 9.86 -0.24
N LEU A 231 16.80 8.64 -0.43
CA LEU A 231 15.63 8.43 -1.27
C LEU A 231 14.35 8.80 -0.50
N HIS A 232 13.75 9.93 -0.85
CA HIS A 232 12.46 10.33 -0.31
C HIS A 232 11.32 9.50 -0.91
N GLN A 233 10.84 8.51 -0.16
CA GLN A 233 9.66 7.72 -0.51
C GLN A 233 8.58 7.86 0.57
N ILE A 234 7.32 7.78 0.17
CA ILE A 234 6.18 7.80 1.07
C ILE A 234 5.21 6.65 0.75
N PHE A 235 4.76 5.96 1.79
CA PHE A 235 3.65 5.01 1.77
C PHE A 235 2.48 5.59 2.57
N VAL A 236 1.32 5.68 1.93
CA VAL A 236 0.11 6.27 2.51
C VAL A 236 -1.04 5.26 2.47
N THR A 237 -1.70 5.09 3.60
CA THR A 237 -2.94 4.31 3.71
C THR A 237 -3.96 5.01 4.60
N VAL A 238 -5.24 4.75 4.40
CA VAL A 238 -6.29 5.26 5.29
C VAL A 238 -6.30 4.51 6.64
N SER A 239 -5.88 3.24 6.67
CA SER A 239 -5.98 2.38 7.85
C SER A 239 -4.76 2.51 8.79
N PRO A 240 -4.93 2.96 10.05
CA PRO A 240 -3.83 3.02 11.01
C PRO A 240 -3.24 1.65 11.34
N LYS A 241 -4.09 0.62 11.42
CA LYS A 241 -3.67 -0.78 11.65
C LYS A 241 -2.79 -1.31 10.52
N LEU A 242 -3.16 -1.01 9.28
CA LEU A 242 -2.35 -1.38 8.11
C LEU A 242 -1.04 -0.60 8.09
N CYS A 243 -1.10 0.70 8.39
CA CYS A 243 0.09 1.55 8.49
C CYS A 243 1.09 0.98 9.50
N PHE A 244 0.62 0.56 10.69
CA PHE A 244 1.46 -0.07 11.70
C PHE A 244 2.08 -1.39 11.19
N ALA A 245 1.28 -2.26 10.59
CA ALA A 245 1.74 -3.52 10.04
C ALA A 245 2.79 -3.33 8.94
N VAL A 246 2.58 -2.37 8.03
CA VAL A 246 3.53 -2.03 6.96
C VAL A 246 4.82 -1.45 7.53
N LYS A 247 4.74 -0.56 8.54
CA LYS A 247 5.91 0.00 9.21
C LYS A 247 6.75 -1.08 9.87
N GLN A 248 6.11 -2.05 10.51
CA GLN A 248 6.79 -3.21 11.10
C GLN A 248 7.44 -4.08 10.02
N HIS A 249 6.73 -4.39 8.94
CA HIS A 249 7.22 -5.21 7.83
C HIS A 249 8.45 -4.58 7.15
N VAL A 250 8.40 -3.29 6.82
CA VAL A 250 9.54 -2.58 6.20
C VAL A 250 10.73 -2.52 7.14
N SER A 251 10.51 -2.26 8.44
CA SER A 251 11.59 -2.28 9.43
C SER A 251 12.25 -3.66 9.55
N GLN A 252 11.46 -4.74 9.47
CA GLN A 252 11.97 -6.11 9.45
C GLN A 252 12.81 -6.39 8.20
N LEU A 253 12.33 -6.00 7.01
CA LEU A 253 13.07 -6.14 5.76
C LEU A 253 14.42 -5.40 5.78
N LYS A 254 14.43 -4.16 6.28
CA LYS A 254 15.67 -3.39 6.49
C LYS A 254 16.64 -4.09 7.44
N SER A 255 16.14 -4.63 8.55
CA SER A 255 16.98 -5.32 9.54
C SER A 255 17.61 -6.60 8.99
N PHE A 256 16.90 -7.29 8.09
CA PHE A 256 17.37 -8.51 7.43
C PHE A 256 18.56 -8.24 6.50
N VAL A 257 18.50 -7.15 5.72
CA VAL A 257 19.59 -6.80 4.78
C VAL A 257 20.80 -6.20 5.48
N CYS A 258 20.60 -5.37 6.52
CA CYS A 258 21.71 -4.69 7.20
C CYS A 258 22.50 -5.56 8.19
N GLY A 259 22.14 -6.85 8.38
CA GLY A 259 22.88 -7.80 9.23
C GLY A 259 23.03 -7.42 10.71
N ASN A 260 22.43 -6.32 11.15
CA ASN A 260 22.68 -5.70 12.45
C ASN A 260 21.50 -5.87 13.41
N LYS A 261 21.84 -6.16 14.67
CA LYS A 261 20.94 -6.22 15.82
C LYS A 261 20.42 -4.81 16.17
N SER A 262 19.56 -4.22 15.35
CA SER A 262 18.81 -3.04 15.79
C SER A 262 17.87 -3.50 16.89
N SER A 263 18.10 -3.01 18.12
CA SER A 263 17.21 -3.22 19.26
C SER A 263 15.86 -2.58 18.95
N ALA A 264 14.96 -3.37 18.35
CA ALA A 264 13.57 -2.99 18.23
C ALA A 264 13.00 -2.90 19.65
N LYS A 265 12.79 -1.68 20.14
CA LYS A 265 11.87 -1.41 21.26
C LYS A 265 10.46 -1.78 20.78
N SER A 266 10.15 -3.07 20.76
CA SER A 266 8.79 -3.55 20.63
C SER A 266 8.12 -3.34 21.99
N SER A 267 7.63 -2.13 22.27
CA SER A 267 6.69 -1.94 23.36
C SER A 267 5.34 -2.47 22.91
N SER A 268 5.10 -3.76 23.15
CA SER A 268 3.76 -4.35 23.06
C SER A 268 2.93 -3.84 24.23
N VAL A 269 2.39 -2.64 24.11
CA VAL A 269 1.38 -2.16 25.04
C VAL A 269 0.05 -2.23 24.29
N ARG A 270 -0.82 -3.14 24.71
CA ARG A 270 -2.23 -3.11 24.30
C ARG A 270 -2.84 -1.86 24.92
N MET A 271 -2.79 -0.76 24.17
CA MET A 271 -3.47 0.48 24.49
C MET A 271 -4.66 0.63 23.55
N ASP A 272 -5.65 1.40 24.01
CA ASP A 272 -6.85 1.77 23.27
C ASP A 272 -6.47 2.24 21.85
N ASP A 273 -7.18 1.73 20.82
CA ASP A 273 -6.84 1.89 19.39
C ASP A 273 -6.61 3.38 19.03
N ASP A 274 -7.28 4.30 19.71
CA ASP A 274 -7.27 5.73 19.41
C ASP A 274 -6.07 6.50 19.99
N ILE A 275 -5.40 6.05 21.07
CA ILE A 275 -4.19 6.74 21.61
C ILE A 275 -2.93 6.26 20.90
N ALA A 276 -2.98 5.04 20.35
CA ALA A 276 -1.88 4.43 19.61
C ALA A 276 -1.48 5.26 18.37
N ASP A 277 -2.45 5.82 17.64
CA ASP A 277 -2.20 6.64 16.43
C ASP A 277 -1.33 7.89 16.70
N ALA A 278 -1.53 8.55 17.85
CA ALA A 278 -0.78 9.76 18.21
C ALA A 278 0.68 9.45 18.54
N LEU A 279 0.92 8.30 19.18
CA LEU A 279 2.26 7.83 19.54
C LEU A 279 2.99 7.20 18.35
N GLN A 280 2.26 6.64 17.38
CA GLN A 280 2.82 5.99 16.19
C GLN A 280 3.68 6.92 15.34
N PHE A 281 3.34 8.22 15.32
CA PHE A 281 4.01 9.26 14.53
C PHE A 281 4.73 10.29 15.39
N ALA A 282 4.98 10.02 16.67
CA ALA A 282 5.62 10.97 17.58
C ALA A 282 7.03 11.42 17.11
N ASP A 283 7.69 10.58 16.31
CA ASP A 283 9.02 10.85 15.77
C ASP A 283 8.98 11.60 14.42
N ILE A 284 7.81 11.79 13.82
CA ILE A 284 7.65 12.43 12.50
C ILE A 284 6.98 13.80 12.70
N PRO A 285 7.61 14.92 12.27
CA PRO A 285 7.00 16.24 12.34
C PRO A 285 5.63 16.33 11.66
N ASP A 286 4.80 17.29 12.06
CA ASP A 286 3.55 17.65 11.36
C ASP A 286 3.84 18.62 10.19
N SER A 287 4.93 18.39 9.44
CA SER A 287 5.36 19.17 8.27
C SER A 287 6.25 18.31 7.36
N PHE A 288 6.33 18.66 6.08
CA PHE A 288 7.29 18.11 5.12
C PHE A 288 8.62 18.87 5.08
N VAL A 289 8.80 19.85 5.97
CA VAL A 289 10.05 20.64 6.05
C VAL A 289 10.99 20.00 7.07
N ASP A 290 12.27 19.91 6.72
CA ASP A 290 13.36 19.43 7.58
C ASP A 290 13.09 18.05 8.21
N ILE A 291 12.54 17.12 7.43
CA ILE A 291 12.35 15.75 7.90
C ILE A 291 13.71 15.07 8.03
N LEU A 292 13.95 14.44 9.18
CA LEU A 292 15.20 13.71 9.41
C LEU A 292 15.37 12.58 8.38
N PRO A 293 16.56 12.45 7.75
CA PRO A 293 16.92 11.37 6.83
C PRO A 293 16.46 9.97 7.25
N GLU A 294 16.62 9.65 8.53
CA GLU A 294 16.35 8.34 9.12
C GLU A 294 14.84 8.03 9.20
N SER A 295 13.99 9.05 9.02
CA SER A 295 12.54 8.89 8.97
C SER A 295 12.07 8.29 7.65
N TYR A 296 12.89 8.35 6.59
CA TYR A 296 12.54 7.78 5.30
C TYR A 296 12.82 6.26 5.23
N PRO A 297 11.98 5.50 4.51
CA PRO A 297 10.75 5.92 3.85
C PRO A 297 9.63 6.24 4.86
N LEU A 298 8.83 7.26 4.56
CA LEU A 298 7.73 7.67 5.42
C LEU A 298 6.56 6.70 5.26
N ILE A 299 6.17 6.02 6.33
CA ILE A 299 5.00 5.14 6.34
C ILE A 299 3.96 5.78 7.26
N ILE A 300 2.96 6.42 6.66
CA ILE A 300 2.01 7.28 7.37
C ILE A 300 0.56 7.03 6.96
N THR A 301 -0.38 7.50 7.79
CA THR A 301 -1.79 7.52 7.41
C THR A 301 -2.10 8.69 6.50
N PHE A 302 -3.20 8.62 5.74
CA PHE A 302 -3.69 9.75 4.96
C PHE A 302 -4.01 10.97 5.84
N SER A 303 -4.51 10.76 7.07
CA SER A 303 -4.72 11.84 8.04
C SER A 303 -3.40 12.54 8.39
N LYS A 304 -2.34 11.78 8.69
CA LYS A 304 -1.01 12.34 8.95
C LYS A 304 -0.46 13.07 7.72
N PHE A 305 -0.66 12.53 6.52
CA PHE A 305 -0.29 13.19 5.26
C PHE A 305 -0.95 14.59 5.13
N LEU A 306 -2.26 14.70 5.43
CA LEU A 306 -2.95 16.00 5.43
C LEU A 306 -2.39 16.96 6.47
N MET A 307 -2.04 16.48 7.67
CA MET A 307 -1.43 17.33 8.70
C MET A 307 -0.06 17.85 8.26
N MET A 308 0.75 16.99 7.65
CA MET A 308 2.06 17.39 7.13
C MET A 308 1.93 18.41 6.00
N LEU A 309 0.97 18.24 5.07
CA LEU A 309 0.68 19.26 4.05
C LEU A 309 0.24 20.58 4.68
N ASP A 310 -0.68 20.52 5.64
CA ASP A 310 -1.22 21.71 6.31
C ASP A 310 -0.13 22.52 7.01
N GLY A 311 0.80 21.85 7.70
CA GLY A 311 1.95 22.48 8.36
C GLY A 311 3.11 22.85 7.44
N THR A 312 3.01 22.58 6.13
CA THR A 312 4.05 22.94 5.15
C THR A 312 3.70 24.18 4.34
N VAL A 313 2.42 24.41 4.05
CA VAL A 313 2.00 25.35 3.00
C VAL A 313 1.32 26.57 3.63
N GLY A 314 2.06 27.67 3.73
CA GLY A 314 1.58 28.94 4.27
C GLY A 314 0.92 28.84 5.64
N THR A 315 -0.19 29.55 5.84
CA THR A 315 -0.89 29.56 7.14
C THR A 315 -1.77 28.34 7.30
N SER A 316 -1.58 27.59 8.39
CA SER A 316 -2.37 26.39 8.71
C SER A 316 -3.87 26.70 8.72
N TYR A 317 -4.66 25.79 8.13
CA TYR A 317 -6.13 25.85 8.14
C TYR A 317 -6.67 26.00 9.57
N PHE A 318 -6.04 25.32 10.52
CA PHE A 318 -6.49 25.27 11.90
C PHE A 318 -6.26 26.56 12.67
N GLU A 319 -5.43 27.48 12.17
CA GLU A 319 -5.31 28.81 12.77
C GLU A 319 -6.63 29.59 12.69
N ARG A 320 -7.64 29.17 11.93
CA ARG A 320 -8.96 29.82 11.94
C ARG A 320 -9.72 29.58 13.24
N PHE A 321 -9.35 28.55 14.00
CA PHE A 321 -9.99 28.24 15.27
C PHE A 321 -9.24 28.87 16.44
N HIS A 322 -9.95 29.65 17.24
CA HIS A 322 -9.37 30.33 18.41
C HIS A 322 -8.73 29.33 19.39
N ASP A 323 -9.39 28.19 19.62
CA ASP A 323 -8.89 27.11 20.48
C ASP A 323 -7.55 26.54 19.98
N ALA A 324 -7.37 26.41 18.66
CA ALA A 324 -6.12 25.93 18.05
C ALA A 324 -5.00 26.98 18.12
N ARG A 325 -5.31 28.28 17.95
CA ARG A 325 -4.33 29.36 18.14
C ARG A 325 -3.75 29.37 19.56
N GLN A 326 -4.60 29.21 20.57
CA GLN A 326 -4.14 29.13 21.96
C GLN A 326 -3.21 27.94 22.20
N LEU A 327 -3.50 26.79 21.58
CA LEU A 327 -2.63 25.61 21.66
C LEU A 327 -1.25 25.82 21.00
N ALA A 328 -1.18 26.64 19.95
CA ALA A 328 0.08 26.96 19.27
C ALA A 328 1.00 27.90 20.08
N HIS A 329 0.45 28.70 21.00
CA HIS A 329 1.19 29.79 21.67
C HIS A 329 1.86 29.41 23.01
N GLY A 330 1.88 28.13 23.41
CA GLY A 330 2.39 27.76 24.75
C GLY A 330 3.00 26.37 24.93
N LYS A 331 3.15 25.55 23.88
CA LYS A 331 3.68 24.18 24.01
C LYS A 331 4.75 23.87 22.96
N SER A 332 5.89 23.35 23.39
CA SER A 332 6.98 22.87 22.52
C SER A 332 6.92 21.36 22.30
N GLY A 333 7.25 20.90 21.10
CA GLY A 333 7.43 19.48 20.75
C GLY A 333 6.16 18.60 20.76
N ASN A 334 6.31 17.32 21.12
CA ASN A 334 5.27 16.27 21.03
C ASN A 334 3.98 16.59 21.81
N ALA A 335 4.07 17.40 22.87
CA ALA A 335 2.91 17.85 23.63
C ALA A 335 2.00 18.80 22.82
N ARG A 336 2.56 19.54 21.85
CA ARG A 336 1.80 20.35 20.90
C ARG A 336 1.06 19.46 19.90
N SER A 337 1.76 18.48 19.30
CA SER A 337 1.15 17.55 18.35
C SER A 337 -0.01 16.76 19.00
N LEU A 338 0.18 16.25 20.23
CA LEU A 338 -0.88 15.54 20.95
C LEU A 338 -2.10 16.44 21.25
N ALA A 339 -1.87 17.67 21.73
CA ALA A 339 -2.96 18.61 22.01
C ALA A 339 -3.71 19.01 20.73
N PHE A 340 -2.99 19.14 19.63
CA PHE A 340 -3.56 19.44 18.32
C PHE A 340 -4.40 18.28 17.77
N GLN A 341 -3.93 17.04 17.93
CA GLN A 341 -4.73 15.86 17.59
C GLN A 341 -6.01 15.75 18.42
N ILE A 342 -5.94 16.06 19.73
CA ILE A 342 -7.14 16.12 20.57
C ILE A 342 -8.10 17.19 20.05
N PHE A 343 -7.59 18.38 19.71
CA PHE A 343 -8.40 19.45 19.12
C PHE A 343 -9.11 18.99 17.84
N ILE A 344 -8.37 18.41 16.90
CA ILE A 344 -8.91 17.85 15.64
C ILE A 344 -10.05 16.89 15.97
N ARG A 345 -9.83 15.90 16.85
CA ARG A 345 -10.86 14.92 17.23
C ARG A 345 -12.11 15.57 17.83
N THR A 346 -11.96 16.62 18.62
CA THR A 346 -13.09 17.29 19.27
C THR A 346 -13.91 18.16 18.32
N LYS A 347 -13.35 18.61 17.19
CA LYS A 347 -14.00 19.52 16.24
C LYS A 347 -14.33 18.87 14.90
N GLU A 348 -13.71 17.74 14.58
CA GLU A 348 -13.95 17.00 13.35
C GLU A 348 -15.36 16.40 13.35
N VAL A 349 -16.04 16.52 12.21
CA VAL A 349 -17.30 15.85 11.91
C VAL A 349 -17.05 14.57 11.13
N THR A 350 -16.92 13.47 11.86
CA THR A 350 -16.97 12.12 11.29
C THR A 350 -18.42 11.69 11.00
N PHE A 351 -18.61 10.59 10.26
CA PHE A 351 -19.94 10.01 10.04
C PHE A 351 -20.69 9.76 11.35
N LYS A 352 -19.98 9.29 12.40
CA LYS A 352 -20.56 9.05 13.73
C LYS A 352 -21.17 10.33 14.30
N ARG A 353 -20.44 11.45 14.26
CA ARG A 353 -20.90 12.76 14.73
C ARG A 353 -22.01 13.33 13.84
N PHE A 354 -21.89 13.17 12.53
CA PHE A 354 -22.94 13.56 11.59
C PHE A 354 -24.26 12.85 11.90
N SER A 355 -24.22 11.53 12.10
CA SER A 355 -25.39 10.71 12.42
C SER A 355 -25.98 11.07 13.78
N SER A 356 -25.16 11.25 14.83
CA SER A 356 -25.66 11.53 16.18
C SER A 356 -26.13 12.97 16.40
N SER A 357 -25.39 13.96 15.87
CA SER A 357 -25.50 15.37 16.29
C SER A 357 -26.06 16.29 15.20
N TYR A 358 -26.05 15.85 13.94
CA TYR A 358 -26.56 16.63 12.81
C TYR A 358 -27.86 16.05 12.27
N TRP A 359 -27.90 14.75 12.00
CA TRP A 359 -28.99 14.09 11.29
C TRP A 359 -30.37 14.31 11.93
N SER A 360 -30.44 14.25 13.27
CA SER A 360 -31.67 14.43 14.05
C SER A 360 -32.28 15.84 13.96
N HIS A 361 -31.48 16.84 13.54
CA HIS A 361 -31.92 18.23 13.42
C HIS A 361 -32.32 18.63 12.01
N PHE A 362 -32.07 17.78 11.02
CA PHE A 362 -32.50 18.03 9.65
C PHE A 362 -34.01 17.82 9.49
N ASN A 363 -34.57 18.43 8.44
CA ASN A 363 -36.01 18.32 8.17
C ASN A 363 -36.42 16.85 8.00
N ILE A 364 -37.33 16.39 8.86
CA ILE A 364 -37.84 15.01 8.89
C ILE A 364 -38.43 14.60 7.55
N LEU A 365 -39.01 15.53 6.79
CA LEU A 365 -39.55 15.27 5.46
C LEU A 365 -38.46 14.91 4.44
N LEU A 366 -37.24 15.42 4.64
CA LEU A 366 -36.08 15.11 3.80
C LEU A 366 -35.40 13.81 4.25
N THR A 367 -35.20 13.64 5.56
CA THR A 367 -34.43 12.51 6.10
C THR A 367 -35.18 11.18 6.06
N LYS A 368 -36.51 11.16 6.10
CA LYS A 368 -37.32 9.91 6.05
C LYS A 368 -37.10 9.07 4.78
N LYS A 369 -36.68 9.68 3.68
CA LYS A 369 -36.52 9.00 2.37
C LYS A 369 -35.05 8.67 2.07
N LEU A 370 -34.12 8.98 2.97
CA LEU A 370 -32.69 8.93 2.74
C LEU A 370 -31.98 8.18 3.87
N VAL A 371 -30.87 7.52 3.54
CA VAL A 371 -30.04 6.81 4.51
C VAL A 371 -28.85 7.71 4.90
N PRO A 372 -28.59 7.97 6.20
CA PRO A 372 -27.57 8.93 6.63
C PRO A 372 -26.18 8.69 6.04
N ILE A 373 -25.74 7.42 6.00
CA ILE A 373 -24.40 7.07 5.49
C ILE A 373 -24.25 7.39 4.00
N ILE A 374 -25.29 7.17 3.20
CA ILE A 374 -25.30 7.48 1.76
C ILE A 374 -25.22 9.01 1.57
N VAL A 375 -26.00 9.77 2.33
CA VAL A 375 -25.97 11.24 2.25
C VAL A 375 -24.61 11.78 2.64
N PHE A 376 -24.04 11.31 3.74
CA PHE A 376 -22.71 11.73 4.18
C PHE A 376 -21.63 11.39 3.15
N THR A 377 -21.70 10.19 2.57
CA THR A 377 -20.78 9.74 1.51
C THR A 377 -20.89 10.59 0.26
N GLU A 378 -22.10 10.91 -0.22
CA GLU A 378 -22.28 11.81 -1.38
C GLU A 378 -21.74 13.22 -1.09
N ILE A 379 -21.95 13.75 0.13
CA ILE A 379 -21.40 15.05 0.54
C ILE A 379 -19.87 15.04 0.46
N MET A 380 -19.24 14.04 1.07
CA MET A 380 -17.78 14.00 1.18
C MET A 380 -17.12 13.64 -0.15
N SER A 381 -17.61 12.62 -0.85
CA SER A 381 -16.93 12.06 -2.02
C SER A 381 -17.33 12.70 -3.34
N VAL A 382 -18.55 13.25 -3.47
CA VAL A 382 -19.06 13.80 -4.74
C VAL A 382 -19.17 15.32 -4.67
N ILE A 383 -19.93 15.86 -3.71
CA ILE A 383 -20.18 17.31 -3.65
C ILE A 383 -18.89 18.07 -3.30
N LYS A 384 -18.18 17.63 -2.26
CA LYS A 384 -16.90 18.24 -1.86
C LYS A 384 -15.70 17.58 -2.52
N GLY A 385 -15.73 16.26 -2.67
CA GLY A 385 -14.59 15.46 -3.13
C GLY A 385 -14.52 15.17 -4.64
N GLY A 386 -15.54 15.56 -5.42
CA GLY A 386 -15.57 15.36 -6.86
C GLY A 386 -14.70 16.37 -7.61
N LEU A 387 -14.10 15.96 -8.73
CA LEU A 387 -13.33 16.87 -9.60
C LEU A 387 -14.30 17.74 -10.40
N ILE A 388 -14.06 19.05 -10.42
CA ILE A 388 -14.82 20.01 -11.22
C ILE A 388 -13.89 20.49 -12.32
N ALA A 389 -14.18 20.12 -13.57
CA ALA A 389 -13.46 20.66 -14.72
C ALA A 389 -13.70 22.19 -14.78
N GLY A 390 -12.63 22.98 -14.86
CA GLY A 390 -12.74 24.45 -14.96
C GLY A 390 -13.03 25.17 -13.64
N GLU A 391 -12.51 24.66 -12.52
CA GLU A 391 -12.23 25.33 -11.25
C GLU A 391 -13.14 26.51 -10.85
N VAL A 392 -14.29 26.18 -10.26
CA VAL A 392 -15.08 27.16 -9.49
C VAL A 392 -14.33 27.53 -8.20
N CYS A 393 -14.28 28.81 -7.84
CA CYS A 393 -13.53 29.38 -6.71
C CYS A 393 -13.81 28.75 -5.33
N ASP A 394 -14.94 28.05 -5.12
CA ASP A 394 -15.34 27.49 -3.81
C ASP A 394 -14.97 26.00 -3.64
N GLY A 395 -14.43 25.35 -4.68
CA GLY A 395 -14.01 23.95 -4.57
C GLY A 395 -15.15 22.98 -4.18
N LYS A 396 -16.41 23.32 -4.44
CA LYS A 396 -17.60 22.49 -4.17
C LYS A 396 -18.47 22.42 -5.41
N LEU A 397 -19.08 21.27 -5.65
CA LEU A 397 -19.94 21.06 -6.82
C LEU A 397 -21.22 21.89 -6.67
N SER A 398 -21.59 22.62 -7.72
CA SER A 398 -22.82 23.41 -7.70
C SER A 398 -24.05 22.49 -7.63
N ARG A 399 -25.18 23.04 -7.17
CA ARG A 399 -26.46 22.29 -7.14
C ARG A 399 -26.82 21.75 -8.52
N GLN A 400 -26.62 22.57 -9.56
CA GLN A 400 -26.97 22.22 -10.92
C GLN A 400 -26.12 21.05 -11.42
N ASP A 401 -24.81 21.14 -11.22
CA ASP A 401 -23.87 20.12 -11.67
C ASP A 401 -24.10 18.81 -10.90
N TYR A 402 -24.26 18.87 -9.58
CA TYR A 402 -24.55 17.70 -8.76
C TYR A 402 -25.84 16.98 -9.18
N VAL A 403 -26.90 17.73 -9.48
CA VAL A 403 -28.18 17.15 -9.88
C VAL A 403 -28.08 16.54 -11.30
N SER A 404 -27.34 17.17 -12.21
CA SER A 404 -27.10 16.65 -13.57
C SER A 404 -26.29 15.34 -13.62
N LEU A 405 -25.52 15.01 -12.57
CA LEU A 405 -24.81 13.71 -12.49
C LEU A 405 -25.75 12.50 -12.58
N SER A 406 -27.03 12.66 -12.22
CA SER A 406 -28.04 11.61 -12.38
C SER A 406 -28.33 11.26 -13.85
N GLU A 407 -27.99 12.14 -14.78
CA GLU A 407 -28.20 11.98 -16.22
C GLU A 407 -26.95 11.42 -16.92
N CYS A 408 -25.75 11.72 -16.39
CA CYS A 408 -24.48 11.30 -17.00
C CYS A 408 -23.95 9.94 -16.51
N ARG A 409 -24.37 9.45 -15.34
CA ARG A 409 -23.92 8.16 -14.81
C ARG A 409 -24.93 7.06 -15.11
N VAL A 410 -24.67 6.27 -16.15
CA VAL A 410 -25.41 5.02 -16.44
C VAL A 410 -25.32 4.12 -15.20
N GLY A 411 -26.46 3.87 -14.54
CA GLY A 411 -26.52 3.03 -13.34
C GLY A 411 -26.50 3.76 -11.99
N SER A 412 -26.60 5.10 -11.96
CA SER A 412 -26.66 5.84 -10.69
C SER A 412 -27.90 5.41 -9.88
N SER A 413 -27.71 4.89 -8.65
CA SER A 413 -28.80 4.42 -7.79
C SER A 413 -29.67 5.56 -7.22
N ILE A 414 -29.21 6.81 -7.41
CA ILE A 414 -29.77 8.02 -6.79
C ILE A 414 -30.46 8.86 -7.86
N SER A 415 -31.79 8.95 -7.77
CA SER A 415 -32.60 9.78 -8.68
C SER A 415 -32.32 11.27 -8.49
N ARG A 416 -32.64 12.06 -9.54
CA ARG A 416 -32.58 13.52 -9.52
C ARG A 416 -33.23 14.15 -8.28
N GLN A 417 -34.44 13.71 -7.94
CA GLN A 417 -35.17 14.18 -6.76
C GLN A 417 -34.42 13.90 -5.45
N LYS A 418 -33.82 12.71 -5.31
CA LYS A 418 -33.01 12.37 -4.12
C LYS A 418 -31.76 13.25 -4.06
N ARG A 419 -31.12 13.56 -5.18
CA ARG A 419 -29.97 14.48 -5.23
C ARG A 419 -30.35 15.90 -4.80
N GLU A 420 -31.49 16.41 -5.25
CA GLU A 420 -31.99 17.73 -4.79
C GLU A 420 -32.17 17.76 -3.27
N MET A 421 -32.81 16.73 -2.69
CA MET A 421 -32.98 16.61 -1.24
C MET A 421 -31.64 16.50 -0.49
N MET A 422 -30.69 15.74 -1.03
CA MET A 422 -29.35 15.60 -0.45
C MET A 422 -28.60 16.93 -0.46
N TYR A 423 -28.74 17.73 -1.53
CA TYR A 423 -28.10 19.04 -1.62
C TYR A 423 -28.71 20.03 -0.61
N ASP A 424 -30.03 19.97 -0.37
CA ASP A 424 -30.66 20.80 0.66
C ASP A 424 -30.17 20.41 2.07
N ILE A 425 -29.97 19.10 2.33
CA ILE A 425 -29.34 18.61 3.57
C ILE A 425 -27.89 19.10 3.67
N PHE A 426 -27.14 19.07 2.58
CA PHE A 426 -25.76 19.56 2.52
C PHE A 426 -25.67 21.04 2.91
N LEU A 427 -26.54 21.90 2.38
CA LEU A 427 -26.55 23.33 2.75
C LEU A 427 -26.90 23.54 4.23
N ALA A 428 -27.88 22.78 4.75
CA ALA A 428 -28.24 22.84 6.17
C ALA A 428 -27.10 22.34 7.07
N TYR A 429 -26.40 21.29 6.63
CA TYR A 429 -25.22 20.73 7.27
C TYR A 429 -24.10 21.77 7.35
N GLU A 430 -23.69 22.36 6.23
CA GLU A 430 -22.63 23.38 6.17
C GLU A 430 -22.96 24.58 7.08
N LYS A 431 -24.20 25.06 7.06
CA LYS A 431 -24.65 26.17 7.90
C LYS A 431 -24.53 25.83 9.39
N LYS A 432 -25.02 24.66 9.80
CA LYS A 432 -24.96 24.23 11.20
C LYS A 432 -23.51 24.01 11.66
N LYS A 433 -22.69 23.40 10.80
CA LYS A 433 -21.28 23.14 11.07
C LYS A 433 -20.49 24.44 11.26
N ALA A 434 -20.76 25.45 10.43
CA ALA A 434 -20.18 26.79 10.57
C ALA A 434 -20.57 27.45 11.90
N VAL A 435 -21.84 27.35 12.32
CA VAL A 435 -22.30 27.87 13.63
C VAL A 435 -21.59 27.18 14.80
N ASN A 436 -21.35 25.87 14.69
CA ASN A 436 -20.67 25.11 15.74
C ASN A 436 -19.14 25.32 15.75
N GLY A 437 -18.57 25.98 14.74
CA GLY A 437 -17.12 26.08 14.58
C GLY A 437 -16.45 24.71 14.42
N GLU A 438 -17.12 23.79 13.71
CA GLU A 438 -16.64 22.44 13.42
C GLU A 438 -16.15 22.35 11.96
N PHE A 439 -15.43 21.28 11.61
CA PHE A 439 -14.96 21.04 10.24
C PHE A 439 -15.06 19.56 9.88
N ASP A 440 -15.04 19.26 8.59
CA ASP A 440 -14.80 17.91 8.08
C ASP A 440 -13.52 17.86 7.24
N PHE A 441 -12.98 16.65 7.03
CA PHE A 441 -11.73 16.49 6.27
C PHE A 441 -11.82 17.06 4.84
N ALA A 442 -13.01 17.09 4.25
CA ALA A 442 -13.16 17.65 2.91
C ALA A 442 -12.99 19.17 2.90
N ASP A 443 -13.34 19.89 3.98
CA ASP A 443 -13.02 21.32 4.11
C ASP A 443 -11.51 21.57 4.11
N LEU A 444 -10.75 20.76 4.86
CA LEU A 444 -9.29 20.84 4.91
C LEU A 444 -8.68 20.56 3.53
N VAL A 445 -9.18 19.54 2.82
CA VAL A 445 -8.70 19.19 1.47
C VAL A 445 -8.96 20.32 0.48
N ILE A 446 -10.14 20.94 0.51
CA ILE A 446 -10.46 22.09 -0.34
C ILE A 446 -9.52 23.27 -0.04
N ASP A 447 -9.30 23.57 1.24
CA ASP A 447 -8.38 24.63 1.66
C ASP A 447 -6.92 24.36 1.25
N LEU A 448 -6.48 23.10 1.36
CA LEU A 448 -5.14 22.67 0.92
C LEU A 448 -4.95 22.85 -0.58
N HIS A 449 -5.93 22.46 -1.41
CA HIS A 449 -5.87 22.72 -2.86
C HIS A 449 -5.77 24.21 -3.17
N TYR A 450 -6.55 25.04 -2.46
CA TYR A 450 -6.48 26.49 -2.62
C TYR A 450 -5.09 27.04 -2.25
N ARG A 451 -4.52 26.63 -1.12
CA ARG A 451 -3.19 27.08 -0.69
C ARG A 451 -2.09 26.57 -1.61
N LEU A 452 -2.08 25.28 -1.96
CA LEU A 452 -1.04 24.66 -2.80
C LEU A 452 -0.99 25.23 -4.23
N ARG A 453 -2.08 25.83 -4.72
CA ARG A 453 -2.10 26.54 -6.01
C ARG A 453 -1.58 27.97 -5.93
N ASN A 454 -1.80 28.64 -4.81
CA ASN A 454 -1.51 30.06 -4.64
C ASN A 454 -0.19 30.33 -3.91
N GLU A 455 0.31 29.35 -3.17
CA GLU A 455 1.50 29.41 -2.34
C GLU A 455 2.54 28.38 -2.81
N ARG A 456 3.81 28.60 -2.50
CA ARG A 456 4.87 27.66 -2.87
C ARG A 456 4.95 26.53 -1.85
N TYR A 457 4.88 25.29 -2.33
CA TYR A 457 5.24 24.12 -1.53
C TYR A 457 6.74 24.16 -1.21
N ALA A 458 7.08 24.20 0.08
CA ALA A 458 8.44 24.31 0.60
C ALA A 458 8.94 23.03 1.28
N GLY A 459 8.18 21.94 1.21
CA GLY A 459 8.56 20.65 1.79
C GLY A 459 9.52 19.86 0.91
N ASP A 460 10.04 18.77 1.48
CA ASP A 460 10.90 17.82 0.79
C ASP A 460 10.19 17.22 -0.44
N GLU A 461 10.85 17.27 -1.59
CA GLU A 461 10.32 16.67 -2.81
C GLU A 461 10.36 15.15 -2.70
N ILE A 462 9.18 14.53 -2.79
CA ILE A 462 9.01 13.08 -2.70
C ILE A 462 9.21 12.48 -4.08
N ARG A 463 10.08 11.47 -4.19
CA ARG A 463 10.39 10.80 -5.47
C ARG A 463 9.42 9.67 -5.81
N PHE A 464 8.97 8.92 -4.78
CA PHE A 464 8.04 7.80 -4.94
C PHE A 464 6.91 7.88 -3.91
N VAL A 465 5.68 7.76 -4.40
CA VAL A 465 4.42 7.82 -3.65
C VAL A 465 3.66 6.53 -3.86
N PHE A 466 3.52 5.76 -2.78
CA PHE A 466 2.75 4.53 -2.72
C PHE A 466 1.46 4.81 -1.96
N VAL A 467 0.30 4.56 -2.58
CA VAL A 467 -1.01 4.81 -1.96
C VAL A 467 -1.82 3.52 -1.99
N ASP A 468 -2.17 3.02 -0.81
CA ASP A 468 -2.99 1.83 -0.64
C ASP A 468 -4.45 2.18 -0.31
N GLU A 469 -5.35 1.27 -0.67
CA GLU A 469 -6.81 1.40 -0.52
C GLU A 469 -7.36 2.71 -1.11
N VAL A 470 -6.97 3.03 -2.35
CA VAL A 470 -7.38 4.27 -3.04
C VAL A 470 -8.90 4.44 -3.17
N GLN A 471 -9.65 3.34 -3.09
CA GLN A 471 -11.11 3.39 -3.11
C GLN A 471 -11.74 4.02 -1.86
N ASP A 472 -10.96 4.17 -0.78
CA ASP A 472 -11.39 4.84 0.45
C ASP A 472 -11.05 6.35 0.43
N LEU A 473 -10.48 6.85 -0.67
CA LEU A 473 -10.17 8.26 -0.89
C LEU A 473 -11.07 8.85 -1.99
N SER A 474 -11.44 10.11 -1.81
CA SER A 474 -12.09 10.91 -2.88
C SER A 474 -11.07 11.35 -3.94
N MET A 475 -11.57 11.71 -5.12
CA MET A 475 -10.69 12.13 -6.22
C MET A 475 -9.88 13.40 -5.87
N LYS A 476 -10.48 14.36 -5.15
CA LYS A 476 -9.71 15.52 -4.65
C LYS A 476 -8.64 15.16 -3.65
N GLN A 477 -8.88 14.17 -2.79
CA GLN A 477 -7.87 13.70 -1.85
C GLN A 477 -6.69 13.06 -2.59
N ILE A 478 -6.96 12.23 -3.60
CA ILE A 478 -5.92 11.64 -4.45
C ILE A 478 -5.16 12.73 -5.21
N ALA A 479 -5.85 13.76 -5.72
CA ALA A 479 -5.22 14.86 -6.44
C ALA A 479 -4.19 15.66 -5.60
N LEU A 480 -4.24 15.60 -4.25
CA LEU A 480 -3.23 16.27 -3.42
C LEU A 480 -1.82 15.70 -3.60
N PHE A 481 -1.69 14.43 -3.99
CA PHE A 481 -0.38 13.80 -4.14
C PHE A 481 0.46 14.41 -5.26
N LYS A 482 -0.15 15.10 -6.22
CA LYS A 482 0.57 15.78 -7.30
C LYS A 482 1.48 16.91 -6.81
N TYR A 483 1.15 17.53 -5.68
CA TYR A 483 1.92 18.66 -5.17
C TYR A 483 3.20 18.24 -4.44
N VAL A 484 3.30 16.98 -3.99
CA VAL A 484 4.47 16.48 -3.25
C VAL A 484 5.46 15.70 -4.12
N CYS A 485 5.02 15.20 -5.28
CA CYS A 485 5.85 14.40 -6.18
C CYS A 485 5.69 14.89 -7.62
N ARG A 486 6.81 15.35 -8.22
CA ARG A 486 6.85 15.79 -9.63
C ARG A 486 7.12 14.65 -10.61
N ASN A 487 7.58 13.49 -10.12
CA ASN A 487 7.88 12.33 -10.96
C ASN A 487 6.60 11.60 -11.36
N PHE A 488 5.77 12.19 -12.21
CA PHE A 488 4.50 11.57 -12.63
C PHE A 488 4.69 10.33 -13.50
N SER A 489 5.81 10.20 -14.22
CA SER A 489 6.04 9.07 -15.12
C SER A 489 6.35 7.76 -14.38
N GLU A 490 7.02 7.83 -13.23
CA GLU A 490 7.54 6.65 -12.51
C GLU A 490 7.22 6.67 -11.00
N GLY A 491 6.86 7.83 -10.46
CA GLY A 491 6.80 8.09 -9.04
C GLY A 491 5.52 7.64 -8.33
N PHE A 492 4.49 7.15 -9.02
CA PHE A 492 3.21 6.84 -8.36
C PHE A 492 2.82 5.36 -8.45
N VAL A 493 2.44 4.77 -7.32
CA VAL A 493 1.87 3.42 -7.28
C VAL A 493 0.59 3.44 -6.47
N PHE A 494 -0.54 3.24 -7.13
CA PHE A 494 -1.86 3.26 -6.54
C PHE A 494 -2.42 1.84 -6.48
N SER A 495 -2.88 1.38 -5.32
CA SER A 495 -3.58 0.08 -5.17
C SER A 495 -4.96 0.22 -4.57
N GLY A 496 -5.87 -0.66 -5.01
CA GLY A 496 -7.24 -0.66 -4.51
C GLY A 496 -8.09 -1.85 -4.95
N ASP A 497 -9.33 -1.85 -4.46
CA ASP A 497 -10.28 -2.95 -4.62
C ASP A 497 -11.71 -2.46 -4.92
N THR A 498 -12.16 -2.65 -6.16
CA THR A 498 -13.49 -2.20 -6.64
C THR A 498 -14.70 -2.98 -6.08
N ALA A 499 -14.54 -4.09 -5.36
CA ALA A 499 -15.70 -4.76 -4.75
C ALA A 499 -15.98 -4.23 -3.36
N GLN A 500 -14.97 -3.68 -2.69
CA GLN A 500 -15.16 -3.06 -1.39
C GLN A 500 -16.03 -1.80 -1.50
N THR A 501 -16.10 -1.19 -2.68
CA THR A 501 -16.90 0.02 -2.94
C THR A 501 -18.38 -0.31 -3.06
N ILE A 502 -18.73 -1.43 -3.69
CA ILE A 502 -20.11 -1.94 -3.80
C ILE A 502 -20.71 -2.14 -2.40
N ALA A 503 -19.96 -2.75 -1.48
CA ALA A 503 -20.41 -2.99 -0.11
C ALA A 503 -20.61 -1.69 0.69
N LYS A 504 -19.84 -0.63 0.39
CA LYS A 504 -19.93 0.68 1.04
C LYS A 504 -20.94 1.64 0.36
N GLY A 505 -21.50 1.25 -0.80
CA GLY A 505 -22.38 2.12 -1.59
C GLY A 505 -21.67 3.32 -2.21
N ILE A 506 -20.34 3.23 -2.40
CA ILE A 506 -19.51 4.27 -3.01
C ILE A 506 -19.36 3.93 -4.49
N ASP A 507 -19.72 4.87 -5.36
CA ASP A 507 -19.53 4.75 -6.82
C ASP A 507 -18.10 5.19 -7.19
N PHE A 508 -17.13 4.33 -6.86
CA PHE A 508 -15.72 4.50 -7.19
C PHE A 508 -15.33 3.54 -8.32
N ARG A 509 -14.68 4.08 -9.36
CA ARG A 509 -14.13 3.30 -10.47
C ARG A 509 -12.66 3.62 -10.65
N PHE A 510 -11.86 2.59 -10.92
CA PHE A 510 -10.44 2.78 -11.23
C PHE A 510 -10.20 3.67 -12.46
N GLU A 511 -11.12 3.63 -13.43
CA GLU A 511 -11.07 4.50 -14.60
C GLU A 511 -11.09 5.99 -14.21
N ASP A 512 -11.81 6.35 -13.14
CA ASP A 512 -11.88 7.73 -12.67
C ASP A 512 -10.53 8.21 -12.13
N ILE A 513 -9.75 7.34 -11.45
CA ILE A 513 -8.38 7.67 -11.05
C ILE A 513 -7.48 7.81 -12.27
N ARG A 514 -7.58 6.93 -13.26
CA ARG A 514 -6.75 7.00 -14.47
C ARG A 514 -7.01 8.30 -15.23
N CYS A 515 -8.28 8.69 -15.36
CA CYS A 515 -8.67 9.98 -15.94
C CYS A 515 -8.14 11.14 -15.10
N LEU A 516 -8.28 11.09 -13.76
CA LEU A 516 -7.72 12.10 -12.85
C LEU A 516 -6.21 12.26 -13.09
N PHE A 517 -5.47 11.16 -13.15
CA PHE A 517 -4.03 11.19 -13.32
C PHE A 517 -3.64 11.84 -14.65
N TYR A 518 -4.36 11.52 -15.73
CA TYR A 518 -4.11 12.12 -17.05
C TYR A 518 -4.42 13.62 -17.08
N VAL A 519 -5.51 14.05 -16.42
CA VAL A 519 -5.98 15.44 -16.48
C VAL A 519 -5.23 16.35 -15.49
N GLU A 520 -4.94 15.88 -14.29
CA GLU A 520 -4.46 16.75 -13.20
C GLU A 520 -2.97 16.65 -12.92
N PHE A 521 -2.31 15.54 -13.30
CA PHE A 521 -0.88 15.30 -12.99
C PHE A 521 0.04 15.56 -14.19
N TRP A 522 -0.51 15.68 -15.40
CA TRP A 522 0.25 15.95 -16.63
C TRP A 522 0.32 17.45 -16.99
N ASP A 523 -0.62 18.24 -16.48
CA ASP A 523 -0.64 19.71 -16.54
C ASP A 523 0.11 20.31 -15.33
#